data_AF-A0A1I7YSP0-F1
#
_entry.id   AF-A0A1I7YSP0-F1
#
_cell.length_a   1.000
_cell.length_b   1.000
_cell.length_c   1.000
_cell.angle_alpha   90.00
_cell.angle_beta   90.00
_cell.angle_gamma   90.00
#
_symmetry.space_group_name_H-M   'P 1'
#
loop_
_entity.id
_entity.type
_entity.pdbx_description
1 polymer ?
#
loop_
_entity_poly.entity_id
_entity_poly.type
_entity_poly.pdbx_seq_one_letter_code
_entity_poly.pdbx_strand_id
1 'polypeptide(L)'
;MAEAHSAAALSFSITHDGISVSYDQELLRDIWHAFSRAYKRRIARFKNDFVTGIFPANTTSFILVLGTLFALSLLGIDGSCGVISFLRNYIFG
;
A
#
# COMPACT_ATOMS: atom_id res chain seq x y z
N MET A 1 13.51 32.24 1.60
CA MET A 1 13.84 32.40 3.03
C MET A 1 12.63 32.89 3.84
N ALA A 2 11.41 32.47 3.48
CA ALA A 2 10.15 32.92 4.08
C ALA A 2 9.35 31.76 4.72
N GLU A 3 9.99 30.62 4.96
CA GLU A 3 9.31 29.38 5.39
C GLU A 3 9.20 29.23 6.92
N ALA A 4 9.86 30.10 7.69
CA ALA A 4 9.87 30.02 9.16
C ALA A 4 8.61 30.56 9.83
N HIS A 5 7.84 31.44 9.16
CA HIS A 5 6.62 32.03 9.74
C HIS A 5 5.39 31.10 9.65
N SER A 6 5.37 30.14 8.73
CA SER A 6 4.24 29.22 8.54
C SER A 6 4.25 28.04 9.54
N ALA A 7 5.37 27.74 10.19
CA ALA A 7 5.47 26.63 11.14
C ALA A 7 4.82 26.91 12.52
N ALA A 8 4.37 28.15 12.77
CA ALA A 8 3.85 28.59 14.07
C ALA A 8 2.31 28.50 14.22
N ALA A 9 1.57 28.07 13.20
CA ALA A 9 0.10 28.13 13.23
C ALA A 9 -0.59 26.87 13.79
N LEU A 10 0.19 25.88 14.23
CA LEU A 10 -0.27 24.70 14.98
C LEU A 10 -0.02 24.95 16.47
N SER A 11 -0.96 25.62 17.14
CA SER A 11 -0.85 25.89 18.57
C SER A 11 -1.68 24.89 19.37
N PHE A 12 -0.99 23.99 20.07
CA PHE A 12 -1.58 23.07 21.03
C PHE A 12 -1.50 23.73 22.41
N SER A 13 -2.65 24.12 22.96
CA SER A 13 -2.72 24.66 24.32
C SER A 13 -3.40 23.63 25.22
N ILE A 14 -2.70 23.24 26.29
CA ILE A 14 -3.22 22.33 27.31
C ILE A 14 -3.78 23.18 28.44
N THR A 15 -5.10 23.20 28.57
CA THR A 15 -5.81 23.92 29.64
C THR A 15 -6.40 22.89 30.63
N HIS A 16 -6.68 23.32 31.86
CA HIS A 16 -7.16 22.42 32.92
C HIS A 16 -8.49 21.68 32.57
N ASP A 17 -9.29 22.25 31.65
CA ASP A 17 -10.56 21.69 31.15
C ASP A 17 -10.42 20.83 29.87
N GLY A 18 -9.23 20.77 29.25
CA GLY A 18 -9.02 19.98 28.04
C GLY A 18 -7.93 20.49 27.10
N ILE A 19 -7.78 19.81 25.96
CA ILE A 19 -6.83 20.15 24.89
C ILE A 19 -7.54 21.04 23.88
N SER A 20 -7.11 22.30 23.76
CA SER A 20 -7.56 23.18 22.67
C SER A 20 -6.48 23.23 21.60
N VAL A 21 -6.89 23.01 20.35
CA VAL A 21 -5.98 23.12 19.22
C VAL A 21 -6.53 24.10 18.21
N SER A 22 -5.78 25.18 17.99
CA SER A 22 -6.09 26.18 17.00
C SER A 22 -5.23 25.93 15.75
N TYR A 23 -5.89 25.74 14.61
CA TYR A 23 -5.27 25.43 13.33
C TYR A 23 -5.64 26.48 12.29
N ASP A 24 -4.66 26.93 11.50
CA ASP A 24 -4.90 27.79 10.34
C ASP A 24 -5.23 26.95 9.08
N GLN A 25 -6.19 27.44 8.30
CA GLN A 25 -6.68 26.76 7.10
C GLN A 25 -5.63 26.75 5.97
N GLU A 26 -4.78 27.78 5.90
CA GLU A 26 -3.67 27.85 4.94
C GLU A 26 -2.60 26.79 5.26
N LEU A 27 -2.26 26.65 6.55
CA LEU A 27 -1.33 25.64 7.04
C LEU A 27 -1.84 24.22 6.76
N LEU A 28 -3.13 23.94 7.01
CA LEU A 28 -3.71 22.63 6.71
C LEU A 28 -3.63 22.32 5.21
N ARG A 29 -3.85 23.32 4.35
CA ARG A 29 -3.76 23.14 2.90
C ARG A 29 -2.32 22.85 2.46
N ASP A 30 -1.35 23.53 3.03
CA ASP A 30 0.07 23.29 2.74
C ASP A 30 0.54 21.92 3.22
N ILE A 31 0.14 21.50 4.42
CA ILE A 31 0.40 20.14 4.93
C ILE A 31 -0.24 19.11 3.99
N TRP A 32 -1.48 19.32 3.57
CA TRP A 32 -2.17 18.41 2.65
C TRP A 32 -1.44 18.29 1.31
N HIS A 33 -1.01 19.42 0.73
CA HIS A 33 -0.24 19.42 -0.50
C HIS A 33 1.12 18.74 -0.34
N ALA A 34 1.83 19.00 0.77
CA ALA A 34 3.10 18.35 1.08
C ALA A 34 2.94 16.84 1.26
N PHE A 35 1.92 16.41 2.00
CA PHE A 35 1.57 15.02 2.21
C PHE A 35 1.25 14.31 0.90
N SER A 36 0.39 14.89 0.07
CA SER A 36 0.02 14.34 -1.24
C SER A 36 1.25 14.12 -2.14
N ARG A 37 2.16 15.11 -2.21
CA ARG A 37 3.42 14.98 -2.97
C ARG A 37 4.31 13.87 -2.42
N ALA A 38 4.48 13.80 -1.10
CA ALA A 38 5.30 12.79 -0.45
C ALA A 38 4.73 11.37 -0.67
N TYR A 39 3.41 11.24 -0.55
CA TYR A 39 2.71 9.97 -0.71
C TYR A 39 2.79 9.47 -2.16
N LYS A 40 2.60 10.36 -3.14
CA LYS A 40 2.77 10.05 -4.56
C LYS A 40 4.18 9.51 -4.87
N ARG A 41 5.22 10.14 -4.30
CA ARG A 41 6.61 9.68 -4.46
C ARG A 41 6.85 8.32 -3.82
N ARG A 42 6.22 8.04 -2.67
CA ARG A 42 6.35 6.75 -1.97
C ARG A 42 5.65 5.63 -2.71
N ILE A 43 4.44 5.84 -3.22
CA ILE A 43 3.72 4.86 -4.06
C ILE A 43 4.51 4.57 -5.33
N ALA A 44 5.07 5.59 -5.99
CA ALA A 44 5.84 5.40 -7.21
C ALA A 44 7.06 4.48 -6.98
N ARG A 45 7.80 4.68 -5.88
CA ARG A 45 8.90 3.79 -5.49
C ARG A 45 8.41 2.40 -5.14
N PHE A 46 7.35 2.28 -4.34
CA PHE A 46 6.79 0.97 -4.01
C PHE A 46 6.39 0.18 -5.26
N LYS A 47 5.75 0.82 -6.23
CA LYS A 47 5.42 0.19 -7.52
C LYS A 47 6.68 -0.21 -8.28
N ASN A 48 7.71 0.65 -8.32
CA ASN A 48 8.97 0.34 -8.95
C ASN A 48 9.64 -0.87 -8.29
N ASP A 49 9.80 -0.84 -6.97
CA ASP A 49 10.42 -1.89 -6.17
C ASP A 49 9.64 -3.20 -6.25
N PHE A 50 8.30 -3.15 -6.31
CA PHE A 50 7.45 -4.33 -6.49
C PHE A 50 7.66 -4.95 -7.88
N VAL A 51 7.69 -4.13 -8.94
CA VAL A 51 7.91 -4.60 -10.31
C VAL A 51 9.34 -5.14 -10.47
N THR A 52 10.35 -4.47 -9.93
CA THR A 52 11.75 -4.90 -10.05
C THR A 52 12.10 -6.07 -9.11
N GLY A 53 11.48 -6.12 -7.93
CA GLY A 53 11.84 -7.05 -6.85
C GLY A 53 11.12 -8.40 -6.87
N ILE A 54 9.89 -8.48 -7.42
CA ILE A 54 9.10 -9.73 -7.37
C ILE A 54 9.27 -10.54 -8.66
N PHE A 55 9.39 -9.91 -9.84
CA PHE A 55 9.73 -10.62 -11.08
C PHE A 55 10.42 -9.70 -12.11
N PRO A 56 11.63 -10.02 -12.59
CA PRO A 56 12.37 -9.16 -13.52
C PRO A 56 11.83 -9.12 -14.96
N ALA A 57 10.68 -9.75 -15.26
CA ALA A 57 10.27 -10.05 -16.64
C ALA A 57 9.14 -9.18 -17.20
N ASN A 58 7.97 -9.01 -16.53
CA ASN A 58 6.88 -8.14 -16.99
C ASN A 58 5.68 -8.06 -16.00
N THR A 59 5.02 -6.90 -15.85
CA THR A 59 3.75 -6.78 -15.09
C THR A 59 2.65 -7.67 -15.68
N THR A 60 2.67 -7.85 -17.00
CA THR A 60 1.72 -8.68 -17.74
C THR A 60 1.82 -10.15 -17.35
N SER A 61 3.03 -10.68 -17.14
CA SER A 61 3.17 -12.10 -16.77
C SER A 61 2.63 -12.38 -15.37
N PHE A 62 2.77 -11.44 -14.42
CA PHE A 62 2.18 -11.57 -13.09
C PHE A 62 0.65 -11.62 -13.14
N ILE A 63 0.02 -10.69 -13.88
CA ILE A 63 -1.44 -10.66 -14.05
C ILE A 63 -1.91 -11.92 -14.79
N LEU A 64 -1.14 -12.40 -15.76
CA LEU A 64 -1.45 -13.65 -16.45
C LEU A 64 -1.39 -14.84 -15.49
N VAL A 65 -0.35 -14.97 -14.65
CA VAL A 65 -0.26 -16.07 -13.66
C VAL A 65 -1.41 -16.00 -12.66
N LEU A 66 -1.71 -14.82 -12.09
CA LEU A 66 -2.85 -14.63 -11.19
C LEU A 66 -4.17 -14.97 -11.87
N GLY A 67 -4.38 -14.46 -13.10
CA GLY A 67 -5.57 -14.70 -13.90
C GLY A 67 -5.74 -16.17 -14.26
N THR A 68 -4.65 -16.87 -14.61
CA THR A 68 -4.67 -18.30 -14.87
C THR A 68 -5.01 -19.08 -13.61
N LEU A 69 -4.38 -18.79 -12.46
CA LEU A 69 -4.70 -19.44 -11.18
C LEU A 69 -6.17 -19.22 -10.78
N PHE A 70 -6.66 -17.99 -10.94
CA PHE A 70 -8.04 -17.63 -10.61
C PHE A 70 -9.03 -18.31 -11.57
N ALA A 71 -8.74 -18.33 -12.87
CA ALA A 71 -9.54 -19.04 -13.87
C ALA A 71 -9.57 -20.55 -13.60
N LEU A 72 -8.43 -21.15 -13.26
CA LEU A 72 -8.34 -22.57 -12.88
C LEU A 72 -9.21 -22.85 -11.64
N SER A 73 -9.14 -21.98 -10.64
CA SER A 73 -9.94 -22.08 -9.42
C SER A 73 -11.44 -21.92 -9.68
N LEU A 74 -11.85 -21.04 -10.60
CA LEU A 74 -13.27 -20.86 -10.96
C LEU A 74 -13.83 -22.02 -11.79
N LEU A 75 -13.00 -22.65 -12.63
CA LEU A 75 -13.38 -23.80 -13.44
C LEU A 75 -13.47 -25.11 -12.62
N GLY A 76 -13.21 -25.06 -11.31
CA GLY A 76 -13.22 -26.25 -10.44
C GLY A 76 -12.12 -27.25 -10.79
N ILE A 77 -11.13 -26.83 -11.59
CA ILE A 77 -9.93 -27.60 -11.86
C ILE A 77 -9.01 -27.32 -10.68
N ASP A 78 -8.92 -28.27 -9.74
CA ASP A 78 -8.00 -28.18 -8.62
C ASP A 78 -6.61 -27.84 -9.14
N GLY A 79 -6.20 -26.57 -8.97
CA GLY A 79 -4.93 -26.05 -9.47
C GLY A 79 -3.70 -26.73 -8.87
N SER A 80 -3.90 -27.70 -7.98
CA SER A 80 -2.85 -28.58 -7.52
C SER A 80 -2.42 -29.64 -8.53
N CYS A 81 -3.09 -29.84 -9.69
CA CYS A 81 -2.75 -30.94 -10.61
C CYS A 81 -2.60 -32.29 -9.86
N GLY A 82 -3.48 -32.55 -8.89
CA GLY A 82 -3.41 -33.77 -8.06
C GLY A 82 -2.29 -33.80 -7.00
N VAL A 83 -1.52 -32.73 -6.80
CA VAL A 83 -0.48 -32.64 -5.74
C VAL A 83 -1.10 -32.76 -4.35
N ILE A 84 -2.27 -32.15 -4.10
CA ILE A 84 -2.98 -32.29 -2.82
C ILE A 84 -3.47 -33.73 -2.64
N SER A 85 -3.97 -34.36 -3.70
CA SER A 85 -4.41 -35.76 -3.68
C SER A 85 -3.23 -36.72 -3.46
N PHE A 86 -2.07 -36.45 -4.05
CA PHE A 86 -0.84 -37.23 -3.89
C PHE A 86 -0.27 -37.09 -2.47
N LEU A 87 -0.17 -35.87 -1.94
CA LEU A 87 0.27 -35.61 -0.57
C LEU A 87 -0.68 -36.23 0.46
N ARG A 88 -2.00 -36.16 0.23
CA ARG A 88 -2.98 -36.79 1.11
C ARG A 88 -2.82 -38.30 1.14
N ASN A 89 -2.57 -38.94 -0.01
CA ASN A 89 -2.41 -40.39 -0.10
C ASN A 89 -1.07 -40.88 0.48
N TYR A 90 -0.03 -40.04 0.48
CA TYR A 90 1.29 -40.39 1.05
C TYR A 90 1.44 -40.08 2.54
N ILE A 91 0.70 -39.08 3.06
CA ILE A 91 0.75 -38.69 4.49
C ILE A 91 -0.29 -39.43 5.33
N PHE A 92 -1.46 -39.78 4.77
CA PHE A 92 -2.54 -40.47 5.50
C PHE A 92 -2.71 -41.95 5.09
N GLY A 93 -1.84 -42.49 4.24
CA GLY A 93 -1.73 -43.92 3.93
C GLY A 93 -0.54 -44.54 4.64
#